data_AF-A0A1P8WQH3-F1
#
_entry.id   AF-A0A1P8WQH3-F1
#
_cell.length_a   1.000
_cell.length_b   1.000
_cell.length_c   1.000
_cell.angle_alpha   90.00
_cell.angle_beta   90.00
_cell.angle_gamma   90.00
#
_symmetry.space_group_name_H-M   'P 1'
#
loop_
_entity.id
_entity.type
_entity.pdbx_description
1 polymer ?
#
loop_
_entity_poly.entity_id
_entity_poly.type
_entity_poly.pdbx_seq_one_letter_code
_entity_poly.pdbx_strand_id
1 'polypeptide(L)'
;MAKRSLVPTSEGKFSLWIRTLAKILLANPELYGLTEAQVTKLSELVAQWDEDYEAAERARDIARGAVEKRKETRRVLTEEARMLARLVQANPNVTDEARRDAGLPVHKTHRTPASTPKSAPMCQVIATDRLEHMVSYVDSLTPTRRAKPDGVASCQIYVAIGDAAPNASDYVLAGVATRTPHKVTFKEDDGGKTAHYLLRWANAKGDTGPWSHGVSATIPAV
;
A
#
# COMPACT_ATOMS: atom_id res chain seq x y z
N MET A 1 -38.76 -0.97 -7.86
CA MET A 1 -39.35 0.34 -7.49
C MET A 1 -38.76 0.74 -6.15
N ALA A 2 -37.99 1.83 -6.09
CA ALA A 2 -37.41 2.31 -4.83
C ALA A 2 -38.53 2.75 -3.88
N LYS A 3 -38.52 2.24 -2.64
CA LYS A 3 -39.50 2.56 -1.60
C LYS A 3 -39.38 4.05 -1.26
N ARG A 4 -40.34 4.86 -1.72
CA ARG A 4 -40.37 6.30 -1.49
C ARG A 4 -40.74 6.54 -0.01
N SER A 5 -39.73 6.69 0.86
CA SER A 5 -39.99 6.93 2.28
C SER A 5 -40.60 8.32 2.45
N LEU A 6 -41.72 8.40 3.17
CA LEU A 6 -42.39 9.66 3.51
C LEU A 6 -41.46 10.58 4.33
N VAL A 7 -40.64 9.96 5.18
CA VAL A 7 -39.70 10.64 6.06
C VAL A 7 -38.31 10.72 5.39
N PRO A 8 -37.70 11.92 5.29
CA PRO A 8 -36.33 12.06 4.80
C PRO A 8 -35.33 11.31 5.68
N THR A 9 -34.36 10.63 5.06
CA THR A 9 -33.36 9.81 5.78
C THR A 9 -32.18 10.60 6.34
N SER A 10 -31.85 11.76 5.76
CA SER A 10 -30.79 12.64 6.30
C SER A 10 -31.34 13.57 7.37
N GLU A 11 -30.68 13.65 8.53
CA GLU A 11 -31.11 14.45 9.70
C GLU A 11 -31.43 15.90 9.33
N GLY A 12 -30.57 16.58 8.55
CA GLY A 12 -30.82 17.97 8.15
C GLY A 12 -32.08 18.16 7.28
N LYS A 13 -32.36 17.22 6.36
CA LYS A 13 -33.61 17.25 5.57
C LYS A 13 -34.83 16.85 6.40
N PHE A 14 -34.64 15.97 7.38
CA PHE A 14 -35.69 15.59 8.33
C PHE A 14 -36.10 16.77 9.20
N SER A 15 -35.15 17.48 9.80
CA SER A 15 -35.41 18.69 10.61
C SER A 15 -36.16 19.76 9.81
N LEU A 16 -35.73 20.05 8.57
CA LEU A 16 -36.42 21.00 7.69
C LEU A 16 -37.85 20.56 7.35
N TRP A 17 -38.03 19.28 7.01
CA TRP A 17 -39.33 18.71 6.67
C TRP A 17 -40.30 18.72 7.85
N ILE A 18 -39.87 18.26 9.04
CA ILE A 18 -40.75 18.14 10.21
C ILE A 18 -41.15 19.51 10.76
N ARG A 19 -40.27 20.51 10.72
CA ARG A 19 -40.58 21.91 11.07
C ARG A 19 -41.63 22.50 10.13
N THR A 20 -41.47 22.27 8.82
CA THR A 20 -42.42 22.77 7.81
C THR A 20 -43.78 22.07 7.95
N LEU A 21 -43.78 20.76 8.20
CA LEU A 21 -45.00 19.99 8.42
C LEU A 21 -45.74 20.48 9.67
N ALA A 22 -45.06 20.57 10.82
CA ALA A 22 -45.67 21.05 12.07
C ALA A 22 -46.26 22.47 11.91
N LYS A 23 -45.56 23.38 11.22
CA LYS A 23 -46.05 24.73 10.94
C LYS A 23 -47.32 24.76 10.10
N ILE A 24 -47.40 23.94 9.04
CA ILE A 24 -48.58 23.88 8.17
C ILE A 24 -49.78 23.28 8.90
N LEU A 25 -49.56 22.20 9.67
CA LEU A 25 -50.63 21.55 10.42
C LEU A 25 -51.15 22.44 11.56
N LEU A 26 -50.29 23.23 12.21
CA LEU A 26 -50.69 24.16 13.28
C LEU A 26 -51.54 25.30 12.74
N ALA A 27 -51.29 25.73 11.50
CA ALA A 27 -52.01 26.85 10.90
C ALA A 27 -53.47 26.50 10.56
N ASN A 28 -53.78 25.25 10.17
CA ASN A 28 -55.14 24.83 9.82
C ASN A 28 -55.39 23.34 10.19
N PRO A 29 -55.56 22.98 11.46
CA PRO A 29 -55.72 21.58 11.89
C PRO A 29 -56.96 20.90 11.29
N GLU A 30 -58.08 21.62 11.22
CA GLU A 30 -59.37 21.10 10.77
C GLU A 30 -59.36 20.71 9.28
N LEU A 31 -58.61 21.43 8.44
CA LEU A 31 -58.46 21.13 7.01
C LEU A 31 -57.87 19.73 6.78
N TYR A 32 -57.04 19.25 7.70
CA TYR A 32 -56.38 17.96 7.63
C TYR A 32 -57.06 16.90 8.52
N GLY A 33 -58.22 17.21 9.12
CA GLY A 33 -58.96 16.29 9.99
C GLY A 33 -58.24 15.94 11.29
N LEU A 34 -57.37 16.82 11.79
CA LEU A 34 -56.62 16.64 13.04
C LEU A 34 -57.22 17.47 14.17
N THR A 35 -57.05 17.00 15.41
CA THR A 35 -57.42 17.79 16.59
C THR A 35 -56.28 18.73 16.99
N GLU A 36 -56.60 19.87 17.61
CA GLU A 36 -55.60 20.82 18.11
C GLU A 36 -54.59 20.14 19.05
N ALA A 37 -55.06 19.25 19.93
CA ALA A 37 -54.21 18.50 20.85
C ALA A 37 -53.15 17.62 20.14
N GLN A 38 -53.48 17.04 18.97
CA GLN A 38 -52.53 16.24 18.21
C GLN A 38 -51.42 17.09 17.60
N VAL A 39 -51.78 18.27 17.08
CA VAL A 39 -50.81 19.16 16.44
C VAL A 39 -49.92 19.85 17.47
N THR A 40 -50.47 20.21 18.63
CA THR A 40 -49.69 20.73 19.77
C THR A 40 -48.64 19.72 20.22
N LYS A 41 -49.02 18.45 20.41
CA LYS A 41 -48.08 17.38 20.76
C LYS A 41 -46.97 17.20 19.72
N LEU A 42 -47.28 17.31 18.43
CA LEU A 42 -46.27 17.28 17.38
C LEU A 42 -45.31 18.47 17.50
N SER A 43 -45.83 19.68 17.74
CA SER A 43 -45.01 20.88 17.89
C SER A 43 -44.06 20.82 19.10
N GLU A 44 -44.50 20.23 20.22
CA GLU A 44 -43.67 19.98 21.40
C GLU A 44 -42.52 19.01 21.09
N LEU A 45 -42.80 17.94 20.36
CA LEU A 45 -41.75 16.98 19.94
C LEU A 45 -40.75 17.60 18.96
N VAL A 46 -41.21 18.49 18.08
CA VAL A 46 -40.31 19.23 17.16
C VAL A 46 -39.41 20.18 17.94
N ALA A 47 -39.95 20.88 18.94
CA ALA A 47 -39.16 21.75 19.81
C ALA A 47 -38.08 20.95 20.57
N GLN A 48 -38.45 19.81 21.16
CA GLN A 48 -37.49 18.94 21.84
C GLN A 48 -36.42 18.40 20.88
N TRP A 49 -36.81 17.98 19.67
CA TRP A 49 -35.86 17.54 18.65
C TRP A 49 -34.86 18.63 18.29
N ASP A 50 -35.30 19.88 18.17
CA ASP A 50 -34.42 21.00 17.82
C ASP A 50 -33.39 21.29 18.92
N GLU A 51 -33.80 21.22 20.20
CA GLU A 51 -32.88 21.34 21.35
C GLU A 51 -31.84 20.20 21.35
N ASP A 52 -32.29 18.96 21.16
CA ASP A 52 -31.43 17.78 21.14
C ASP A 52 -30.45 17.82 19.95
N TYR A 53 -30.92 18.27 18.79
CA TYR A 53 -30.12 18.41 17.58
C TYR A 53 -29.01 19.45 17.76
N GLU A 54 -29.31 20.62 18.32
CA GLU A 54 -28.31 21.64 18.63
C GLU A 54 -27.32 21.21 19.72
N ALA A 55 -27.79 20.46 20.73
CA ALA A 55 -26.91 19.86 21.73
C ALA A 55 -25.94 18.84 21.10
N ALA A 56 -26.42 18.00 20.19
CA ALA A 56 -25.60 17.04 19.47
C ALA A 56 -24.54 17.72 18.59
N GLU A 57 -24.90 18.77 17.83
CA GLU A 57 -23.95 19.53 17.00
C GLU A 57 -22.86 20.19 17.85
N ARG A 58 -23.24 20.83 18.97
CA ARG A 58 -22.25 21.40 19.91
C ARG A 58 -21.30 20.35 20.49
N ALA A 59 -21.82 19.17 20.84
CA ALA A 59 -20.99 18.07 21.34
C ALA A 59 -20.02 17.55 20.27
N ARG A 60 -20.46 17.46 19.00
CA ARG A 60 -19.61 17.09 17.85
C ARG A 60 -18.47 18.10 17.69
N ASP A 61 -18.77 19.39 17.75
CA ASP A 61 -17.76 20.46 17.62
C ASP A 61 -16.75 20.48 18.77
N ILE A 62 -17.22 20.31 20.02
CA ILE A 62 -16.34 20.21 21.19
C ILE A 62 -15.42 18.99 21.06
N ALA A 63 -15.96 17.84 20.68
CA ALA A 63 -15.16 16.62 20.49
C ALA A 63 -14.11 16.80 19.38
N ARG A 64 -14.49 17.42 18.26
CA ARG A 64 -13.57 17.75 17.17
C ARG A 64 -12.47 18.70 17.65
N GLY A 65 -12.83 19.77 18.37
CA GLY A 65 -11.87 20.71 18.95
C GLY A 65 -10.87 20.05 19.91
N ALA A 66 -11.36 19.14 20.78
CA ALA A 66 -10.51 18.39 21.70
C ALA A 66 -9.54 17.45 20.96
N VAL A 67 -9.99 16.79 19.89
CA VAL A 67 -9.15 15.92 19.06
C VAL A 67 -8.06 16.73 18.35
N GLU A 68 -8.40 17.88 17.77
CA GLU A 68 -7.42 18.74 17.10
C GLU A 68 -6.41 19.32 18.09
N LYS A 69 -6.84 19.78 19.27
CA LYS A 69 -5.94 20.24 20.33
C LYS A 69 -4.95 19.16 20.75
N ARG A 70 -5.42 17.92 20.94
CA ARG A 70 -4.55 16.77 21.27
C ARG A 70 -3.55 16.48 20.15
N LYS A 71 -3.98 16.54 18.87
CA LYS A 71 -3.07 16.34 17.72
C LYS A 71 -1.98 17.41 17.68
N GLU A 72 -2.34 18.66 17.92
CA GLU A 72 -1.40 19.78 17.92
C GLU A 72 -0.39 19.65 19.07
N THR A 73 -0.84 19.37 20.30
CA THR A 73 0.06 19.10 21.43
C THR A 73 1.00 17.93 21.11
N ARG A 74 0.51 16.85 20.51
CA ARG A 74 1.35 15.72 20.10
C ARG A 74 2.39 16.13 19.06
N ARG A 75 2.03 16.99 18.10
CA ARG A 75 2.95 17.49 17.07
C ARG A 75 4.11 18.26 17.70
N VAL A 76 3.81 19.27 18.51
CA VAL A 76 4.80 20.12 19.19
C VAL A 76 5.69 19.28 20.13
N LEU A 77 5.09 18.39 20.92
CA LEU A 77 5.85 17.50 21.81
C LEU A 77 6.79 16.57 21.03
N THR A 78 6.33 16.05 19.88
CA THR A 78 7.15 15.17 19.04
C THR A 78 8.33 15.91 18.43
N GLU A 79 8.15 17.17 18.01
CA GLU A 79 9.24 18.01 17.48
C GLU A 79 10.30 18.26 18.55
N GLU A 80 9.89 18.64 19.75
CA GLU A 80 10.80 18.88 20.87
C GLU A 80 11.51 17.60 21.33
N ALA A 81 10.76 16.50 21.49
CA ALA A 81 11.34 15.21 21.86
C ALA A 81 12.37 14.72 20.84
N ARG A 82 12.13 14.95 19.54
CA ARG A 82 13.10 14.62 18.48
C ARG A 82 14.35 15.48 18.57
N MET A 83 14.21 16.77 18.88
CA MET A 83 15.35 17.67 19.08
C MET A 83 16.23 17.16 20.24
N LEU A 84 15.62 16.91 21.41
CA LEU A 84 16.33 16.42 22.59
C LEU A 84 16.97 15.05 22.36
N ALA A 85 16.25 14.12 21.72
CA ALA A 85 16.78 12.80 21.37
C ALA A 85 18.03 12.90 20.48
N ARG A 86 18.05 13.82 19.51
CA ARG A 86 19.23 14.05 18.64
C ARG A 86 20.42 14.58 19.44
N LEU A 87 20.20 15.49 20.38
CA LEU A 87 21.26 16.01 21.25
C LEU A 87 21.87 14.90 22.12
N VAL A 88 21.04 14.04 22.71
CA VAL A 88 21.49 12.89 23.51
C VAL A 88 22.28 11.89 22.67
N GLN A 89 21.83 11.62 21.44
CA GLN A 89 22.54 10.72 20.52
C GLN A 89 23.88 11.27 20.04
N ALA A 90 23.99 12.59 19.85
CA ALA A 90 25.23 13.24 19.45
C ALA A 90 26.24 13.38 20.59
N ASN A 91 25.79 13.29 21.85
CA ASN A 91 26.66 13.45 23.01
C ASN A 91 27.53 12.19 23.22
N PRO A 92 28.87 12.30 23.08
CA PRO A 92 29.78 11.16 23.24
C PRO A 92 29.91 10.68 24.68
N ASN A 93 29.53 11.50 25.67
CA ASN A 93 29.63 11.16 27.09
C ASN A 93 28.47 10.27 27.57
N VAL A 94 27.43 10.10 26.75
CA VAL A 94 26.28 9.25 27.09
C VAL A 94 26.61 7.81 26.71
N THR A 95 26.55 6.90 27.68
CA THR A 95 26.79 5.47 27.46
C THR A 95 25.65 4.84 26.64
N ASP A 96 25.94 3.74 25.96
CA ASP A 96 24.92 2.99 25.23
C ASP A 96 23.84 2.39 26.16
N GLU A 97 24.19 2.09 27.41
CA GLU A 97 23.26 1.65 28.44
C GLU A 97 22.25 2.76 28.78
N ALA A 98 22.73 3.97 29.08
CA ALA A 98 21.87 5.12 29.33
C ALA A 98 20.98 5.47 28.11
N ARG A 99 21.48 5.26 26.88
CA ARG A 99 20.65 5.42 25.66
C ARG A 99 19.54 4.38 25.60
N ARG A 100 19.80 3.11 25.93
CA ARG A 100 18.78 2.04 25.96
C ARG A 100 17.73 2.30 27.04
N ASP A 101 18.16 2.72 28.23
CA ASP A 101 17.25 3.04 29.34
C ASP A 101 16.34 4.21 29.00
N ALA A 102 16.85 5.21 28.25
CA ALA A 102 16.07 6.31 27.70
C ALA A 102 15.16 5.90 26.51
N GLY A 103 15.15 4.63 26.10
CA GLY A 103 14.40 4.14 24.94
C GLY A 103 14.94 4.63 23.59
N LEU A 104 16.17 5.15 23.55
CA LEU A 104 16.80 5.62 22.33
C LEU A 104 17.54 4.49 21.60
N PRO A 105 17.53 4.47 20.26
CA PRO A 105 18.27 3.46 19.51
C PRO A 105 19.78 3.67 19.65
N VAL A 106 20.49 2.58 19.95
CA VAL A 106 21.96 2.53 19.89
C VAL A 106 22.39 2.35 18.44
N HIS A 107 23.21 3.27 17.94
CA HIS A 107 23.66 3.25 16.54
C HIS A 107 24.69 2.14 16.33
N LYS A 108 24.59 1.43 15.21
CA LYS A 108 25.60 0.45 14.82
C LYS A 108 26.89 1.19 14.43
N THR A 109 28.01 0.81 15.03
CA THR A 109 29.35 1.33 14.69
C THR A 109 29.95 0.66 13.45
N HIS A 110 29.43 -0.50 13.05
CA HIS A 110 29.90 -1.24 11.88
C HIS A 110 28.74 -1.65 10.98
N ARG A 111 28.98 -1.64 9.67
CA ARG A 111 28.01 -2.14 8.68
C ARG A 111 27.91 -3.65 8.76
N THR A 112 26.71 -4.19 8.88
CA THR A 112 26.46 -5.62 8.72
C THR A 112 26.55 -5.96 7.22
N PRO A 113 27.44 -6.87 6.79
CA PRO A 113 27.52 -7.29 5.41
C PRO A 113 26.20 -7.93 4.93
N ALA A 114 25.82 -7.67 3.67
CA ALA A 114 24.74 -8.42 3.04
C ALA A 114 25.15 -9.90 2.94
N SER A 115 24.26 -10.80 3.34
CA SER A 115 24.48 -12.25 3.22
C SER A 115 24.43 -12.69 1.76
N THR A 116 25.07 -13.81 1.45
CA THR A 116 24.95 -14.46 0.15
C THR A 116 23.50 -14.91 -0.07
N PRO A 117 22.92 -14.70 -1.26
CA PRO A 117 21.56 -15.13 -1.55
C PRO A 117 21.45 -16.66 -1.44
N LYS A 118 20.46 -17.16 -0.69
CA LYS A 118 20.25 -18.60 -0.47
C LYS A 118 19.15 -19.21 -1.33
N SER A 119 18.23 -18.39 -1.83
CA SER A 119 17.15 -18.83 -2.72
C SER A 119 17.56 -18.72 -4.18
N ALA A 120 16.82 -19.40 -5.06
CA ALA A 120 16.98 -19.28 -6.50
C ALA A 120 15.81 -18.44 -7.08
N PRO A 121 16.03 -17.68 -8.17
CA PRO A 121 14.93 -17.06 -8.89
C PRO A 121 14.09 -18.11 -9.61
N MET A 122 12.78 -17.91 -9.65
CA MET A 122 11.88 -18.63 -10.56
C MET A 122 11.60 -17.74 -11.75
N CYS A 123 11.83 -18.28 -12.95
CA CYS A 123 11.74 -17.56 -14.21
C CYS A 123 10.44 -17.92 -14.95
N GLN A 124 9.84 -16.94 -15.60
CA GLN A 124 8.77 -17.11 -16.57
C GLN A 124 9.05 -16.20 -17.76
N VAL A 125 9.08 -16.80 -18.95
CA VAL A 125 9.39 -16.10 -20.20
C VAL A 125 8.11 -15.94 -21.01
N ILE A 126 7.88 -14.73 -21.51
CA ILE A 126 6.80 -14.42 -22.45
C ILE A 126 7.45 -13.93 -23.74
N ALA A 127 7.28 -14.70 -24.81
CA ALA A 127 7.68 -14.29 -26.14
C ALA A 127 6.70 -13.23 -26.68
N THR A 128 7.24 -12.19 -27.31
CA THR A 128 6.49 -11.10 -27.94
C THR A 128 6.83 -11.08 -29.43
N ASP A 129 5.90 -10.67 -30.30
CA ASP A 129 5.91 -10.81 -31.77
C ASP A 129 7.06 -10.12 -32.55
N ARG A 130 8.15 -9.69 -31.89
CA ARG A 130 9.26 -8.91 -32.49
C ARG A 130 10.65 -9.38 -32.05
N LEU A 131 10.91 -10.69 -32.04
CA LEU A 131 12.21 -11.24 -31.60
C LEU A 131 12.58 -10.79 -30.16
N GLU A 132 11.57 -10.57 -29.32
CA GLU A 132 11.73 -10.07 -27.97
C GLU A 132 11.14 -11.05 -26.96
N HIS A 133 11.91 -11.36 -25.92
CA HIS A 133 11.42 -12.10 -24.77
C HIS A 133 11.37 -11.18 -23.55
N MET A 134 10.22 -11.19 -22.88
CA MET A 134 10.04 -10.59 -21.58
C MET A 134 10.26 -11.66 -20.51
N VAL A 135 11.41 -11.56 -19.84
CA VAL A 135 11.82 -12.46 -18.77
C VAL A 135 11.33 -11.88 -17.44
N SER A 136 10.27 -12.46 -16.91
CA SER A 136 9.77 -12.16 -15.57
C SER A 136 10.33 -13.15 -14.56
N TYR A 137 10.66 -12.67 -13.37
CA TYR A 137 11.24 -13.50 -12.34
C TYR A 137 10.78 -13.09 -10.94
N VAL A 138 10.63 -14.08 -10.05
CA VAL A 138 10.22 -13.94 -8.64
C VAL A 138 11.09 -14.82 -7.76
N ASP A 139 11.10 -14.58 -6.46
CA ASP A 139 11.85 -15.41 -5.51
C ASP A 139 11.15 -16.75 -5.22
N SER A 140 11.92 -17.84 -5.16
CA SER A 140 11.39 -19.19 -4.90
C SER A 140 10.69 -19.34 -3.55
N LEU A 141 11.13 -18.59 -2.54
CA LEU A 141 10.53 -18.63 -1.21
C LEU A 141 9.30 -17.72 -1.10
N THR A 142 9.12 -16.78 -2.04
CA THR A 142 8.01 -15.82 -2.04
C THR A 142 7.38 -15.67 -3.43
N PRO A 143 6.80 -16.75 -4.01
CA PRO A 143 6.31 -16.79 -5.40
C PRO A 143 5.25 -15.74 -5.73
N THR A 144 4.46 -15.31 -4.75
CA THR A 144 3.37 -14.34 -4.93
C THR A 144 3.85 -12.89 -4.88
N ARG A 145 5.13 -12.65 -4.56
CA ARG A 145 5.71 -11.31 -4.43
C ARG A 145 6.73 -11.07 -5.52
N ARG A 146 6.63 -9.91 -6.17
CA ARG A 146 7.62 -9.45 -7.17
C ARG A 146 8.88 -8.82 -6.55
N ALA A 147 8.98 -8.82 -5.24
CA ALA A 147 10.14 -8.28 -4.54
C ALA A 147 11.30 -9.29 -4.61
N LYS A 148 12.53 -8.78 -4.66
CA LYS A 148 13.73 -9.60 -4.53
C LYS A 148 13.89 -10.05 -3.07
N PRO A 149 14.62 -11.15 -2.81
CA PRO A 149 15.00 -11.52 -1.45
C PRO A 149 15.77 -10.40 -0.75
N ASP A 150 15.71 -10.37 0.58
CA ASP A 150 16.46 -9.39 1.36
C ASP A 150 17.98 -9.54 1.11
N GLY A 151 18.68 -8.41 1.00
CA GLY A 151 20.11 -8.38 0.69
C GLY A 151 20.51 -8.63 -0.77
N VAL A 152 19.56 -8.95 -1.67
CA VAL A 152 19.83 -9.16 -3.12
C VAL A 152 19.79 -7.84 -3.89
N ALA A 153 20.86 -7.55 -4.63
CA ALA A 153 20.97 -6.34 -5.44
C ALA A 153 20.36 -6.52 -6.84
N SER A 154 20.62 -7.64 -7.50
CA SER A 154 20.21 -7.87 -8.89
C SER A 154 19.98 -9.35 -9.21
N CYS A 155 19.33 -9.59 -10.35
CA CYS A 155 19.23 -10.90 -11.00
C CYS A 155 20.15 -10.91 -12.22
N GLN A 156 21.06 -11.86 -12.31
CA GLN A 156 21.83 -12.10 -13.53
C GLN A 156 21.06 -13.08 -14.41
N ILE A 157 20.86 -12.72 -15.68
CA ILE A 157 20.08 -13.49 -16.65
C ILE A 157 21.06 -13.98 -17.72
N TYR A 158 21.13 -15.30 -17.87
CA TYR A 158 21.93 -15.96 -18.89
C TYR A 158 21.03 -16.61 -19.92
N VAL A 159 21.46 -16.59 -21.18
CA VAL A 159 20.75 -17.18 -22.31
C VAL A 159 21.69 -18.06 -23.14
N ALA A 160 21.20 -19.20 -23.58
CA ALA A 160 21.81 -20.03 -24.62
C ALA A 160 20.78 -20.23 -25.74
N ILE A 161 21.21 -20.14 -27.00
CA ILE A 161 20.31 -20.25 -28.16
C ILE A 161 20.66 -21.53 -28.93
N GLY A 162 19.69 -22.40 -29.15
CA GLY A 162 19.85 -23.65 -29.89
C GLY A 162 18.73 -24.64 -29.57
N ASP A 163 18.57 -25.66 -30.42
CA ASP A 163 17.49 -26.64 -30.28
C ASP A 163 17.87 -27.85 -29.41
N ALA A 164 19.16 -28.04 -29.16
CA ALA A 164 19.69 -29.06 -28.25
C ALA A 164 19.80 -28.50 -26.83
N ALA A 165 19.71 -29.39 -25.83
CA ALA A 165 19.92 -29.02 -24.44
C ALA A 165 21.32 -28.39 -24.27
N PRO A 166 21.41 -27.12 -23.83
CA PRO A 166 22.69 -26.41 -23.74
C PRO A 166 23.54 -26.91 -22.57
N ASN A 167 24.85 -26.93 -22.77
CA ASN A 167 25.82 -27.16 -21.71
C ASN A 167 25.98 -25.91 -20.85
N ALA A 168 26.57 -26.06 -19.66
CA ALA A 168 26.83 -24.93 -18.76
C ALA A 168 27.70 -23.83 -19.39
N SER A 169 28.57 -24.17 -20.35
CA SER A 169 29.44 -23.23 -21.09
C SER A 169 28.70 -22.41 -22.14
N ASP A 170 27.53 -22.85 -22.59
CA ASP A 170 26.82 -22.28 -23.74
C ASP A 170 25.97 -21.07 -23.32
N TYR A 171 25.82 -20.86 -22.01
CA TYR A 171 25.09 -19.76 -21.42
C TYR A 171 25.92 -18.47 -21.40
N VAL A 172 25.44 -17.46 -22.14
CA VAL A 172 26.03 -16.12 -22.19
C VAL A 172 25.20 -15.16 -21.33
N LEU A 173 25.85 -14.23 -20.65
CA LEU A 173 25.15 -13.20 -19.85
C LEU A 173 24.35 -12.28 -20.79
N ALA A 174 23.02 -12.41 -20.74
CA ALA A 174 22.09 -11.55 -21.48
C ALA A 174 21.89 -10.19 -20.80
N GLY A 175 21.93 -10.17 -19.46
CA GLY A 175 21.75 -8.92 -18.71
C GLY A 175 21.79 -9.07 -17.20
N VAL A 176 21.96 -7.94 -16.52
CA VAL A 176 21.87 -7.83 -15.05
C VAL A 176 20.70 -6.91 -14.72
N ALA A 177 19.62 -7.49 -14.19
CA ALA A 177 18.36 -6.81 -14.00
C ALA A 177 18.10 -6.50 -12.52
N THR A 178 17.87 -5.23 -12.20
CA THR A 178 17.53 -4.78 -10.83
C THR A 178 16.03 -4.88 -10.53
N ARG A 179 15.18 -5.06 -11.56
CA ARG A 179 13.72 -5.15 -11.47
C ARG A 179 13.13 -6.03 -12.58
N THR A 180 12.08 -6.77 -12.25
CA THR A 180 11.29 -7.62 -13.15
C THR A 180 10.14 -6.83 -13.81
N PRO A 181 9.76 -7.12 -15.07
CA PRO A 181 10.43 -8.02 -16.02
C PRO A 181 11.61 -7.35 -16.75
N HIS A 182 12.52 -8.17 -17.27
CA HIS A 182 13.65 -7.73 -18.09
C HIS A 182 13.45 -8.12 -19.55
N LYS A 183 13.79 -7.22 -20.48
CA LYS A 183 13.64 -7.44 -21.91
C LYS A 183 14.94 -7.98 -22.50
N VAL A 184 14.86 -9.11 -23.21
CA VAL A 184 15.95 -9.69 -23.99
C VAL A 184 15.57 -9.63 -25.46
N THR A 185 16.41 -8.99 -26.27
CA THR A 185 16.22 -8.81 -27.72
C THR A 185 17.12 -9.78 -28.48
N PHE A 186 16.57 -10.46 -29.48
CA PHE A 186 17.26 -11.41 -30.34
C PHE A 186 17.51 -10.84 -31.74
N LYS A 187 18.45 -11.44 -32.46
CA LYS A 187 18.71 -11.12 -33.88
C LYS A 187 17.75 -11.89 -34.78
N GLU A 188 17.56 -11.41 -36.01
CA GLU A 188 16.72 -12.08 -37.00
C GLU A 188 17.19 -13.51 -37.31
N ASP A 189 18.50 -13.74 -37.35
CA ASP A 189 19.11 -15.07 -37.56
C ASP A 189 18.80 -16.10 -36.46
N ASP A 190 18.27 -15.65 -35.32
CA ASP A 190 17.89 -16.49 -34.19
C ASP A 190 16.38 -16.78 -34.16
N GLY A 191 15.60 -16.23 -35.10
CA GLY A 191 14.19 -16.52 -35.28
C GLY A 191 13.94 -18.02 -35.48
N GLY A 192 12.96 -18.57 -34.77
CA GLY A 192 12.60 -19.99 -34.82
C GLY A 192 13.44 -20.92 -33.96
N LYS A 193 14.59 -20.46 -33.42
CA LYS A 193 15.40 -21.25 -32.48
C LYS A 193 14.84 -21.19 -31.05
N THR A 194 15.24 -22.14 -30.22
CA THR A 194 14.89 -22.13 -28.79
C THR A 194 15.90 -21.33 -27.98
N ALA A 195 15.42 -20.40 -27.14
CA ALA A 195 16.21 -19.69 -26.14
C ALA A 195 16.04 -20.37 -24.77
N HIS A 196 17.13 -20.83 -24.19
CA HIS A 196 17.22 -21.41 -22.86
C HIS A 196 17.76 -20.40 -21.85
N TYR A 197 17.09 -20.25 -20.71
CA TYR A 197 17.41 -19.27 -19.69
C TYR A 197 17.83 -19.90 -18.37
N LEU A 198 18.89 -19.35 -17.78
CA LEU A 198 19.30 -19.58 -16.40
C LEU A 198 19.49 -18.25 -15.69
N LEU A 199 18.90 -18.14 -14.50
CA LEU A 199 18.93 -16.95 -13.68
C LEU A 199 19.59 -17.25 -12.34
N ARG A 200 20.26 -16.25 -11.75
CA ARG A 200 20.74 -16.31 -10.37
C ARG A 200 20.68 -14.95 -9.70
N TRP A 201 20.48 -14.94 -8.39
CA TRP A 201 20.57 -13.72 -7.60
C TRP A 201 22.03 -13.33 -7.36
N ALA A 202 22.30 -12.03 -7.33
CA ALA A 202 23.59 -11.47 -6.92
C ALA A 202 23.38 -10.39 -5.85
N ASN A 203 24.18 -10.42 -4.79
CA ASN A 203 24.19 -9.35 -3.78
C ASN A 203 25.02 -8.14 -4.26
N ALA A 204 25.07 -7.07 -3.45
CA ALA A 204 25.83 -5.86 -3.79
C ALA A 204 27.36 -6.07 -3.87
N LYS A 205 27.88 -7.17 -3.31
CA LYS A 205 29.30 -7.55 -3.39
C LYS A 205 29.63 -8.43 -4.61
N GLY A 206 28.61 -8.89 -5.33
CA GLY A 206 28.75 -9.83 -6.42
C GLY A 206 28.71 -11.30 -6.00
N ASP A 207 28.49 -11.62 -4.72
CA ASP A 207 28.27 -13.00 -4.30
C ASP A 207 26.96 -13.50 -4.89
N THR A 208 27.01 -14.69 -5.49
CA THR A 208 25.90 -15.24 -6.25
C THR A 208 25.21 -16.37 -5.50
N GLY A 209 23.88 -16.40 -5.62
CA GLY A 209 23.06 -17.51 -5.12
C GLY A 209 23.01 -18.70 -6.07
N PRO A 210 22.24 -19.74 -5.71
CA PRO A 210 22.02 -20.89 -6.57
C PRO A 210 21.35 -20.50 -7.90
N TRP A 211 21.57 -21.32 -8.92
CA TRP A 211 20.93 -21.18 -10.23
C TRP A 211 19.44 -21.54 -10.17
N SER A 212 18.64 -20.87 -11.01
CA SER A 212 17.23 -21.21 -11.25
C SER A 212 17.09 -22.56 -11.94
N HIS A 213 15.85 -23.05 -11.98
CA HIS A 213 15.49 -24.06 -12.97
C HIS A 213 15.64 -23.48 -14.39
N GLY A 214 15.98 -24.34 -15.36
CA GLY A 214 16.08 -23.95 -16.77
C GLY A 214 14.71 -23.69 -17.36
N VAL A 215 14.54 -22.56 -18.05
CA VAL A 215 13.29 -22.21 -18.74
C VAL A 215 13.60 -21.98 -20.20
N SER A 216 12.80 -22.58 -21.08
CA SER A 216 13.03 -22.51 -22.53
C SER A 216 11.82 -21.87 -23.20
N ALA A 217 12.07 -21.02 -24.19
CA ALA A 217 11.03 -20.42 -25.01
C ALA A 217 11.52 -20.28 -26.46
N THR A 218 10.64 -20.59 -27.42
CA THR A 218 10.94 -20.42 -28.84
C THR A 218 10.92 -18.94 -29.20
N ILE A 219 11.96 -18.51 -29.92
CA ILE A 219 12.06 -17.14 -30.43
C ILE A 219 11.08 -17.01 -31.61
N PRO A 220 10.13 -16.07 -31.57
CA PRO A 220 9.20 -15.87 -32.66
C PRO A 220 9.97 -15.40 -33.90
N ALA A 221 9.78 -16.08 -35.03
CA ALA A 221 10.30 -15.61 -36.30
C ALA A 221 9.46 -14.40 -36.79
N VAL A 222 10.10 -13.50 -37.52
CA VAL A 222 9.44 -12.38 -38.21
C VAL A 222 8.92 -12.84 -39.57
#